data_AF-A0A931XQ19-F1
#
_entry.id   AF-A0A931XQ19-F1
#
_cell.length_a   1.000
_cell.length_b   1.000
_cell.length_c   1.000
_cell.angle_alpha   90.00
_cell.angle_beta   90.00
_cell.angle_gamma   90.00
#
_symmetry.space_group_name_H-M   'P 1'
#
loop_
_entity.id
_entity.type
_entity.pdbx_description
1 polymer ?
#
loop_
_entity_poly.entity_id
_entity_poly.type
_entity_poly.pdbx_seq_one_letter_code
_entity_poly.pdbx_strand_id
1 'polypeptide(L)'
;MAEGSPVLALERGERVEMPPALYLQGTRDIAHPRPDLDRFVAEYRKAGGRVDLELFEGEGQAFITRNPTSSNARRASERIIDFIHKEAR
;
A
#
# COMPACT_ATOMS: atom_id res chain seq x y z
N MET A 1 1.24 -11.05 16.10
CA MET A 1 -0.16 -10.96 16.57
C MET A 1 -1.07 -11.40 15.44
N ALA A 2 -1.89 -12.45 15.62
CA ALA A 2 -2.68 -13.04 14.53
C ALA A 2 -4.08 -12.43 14.39
N GLU A 3 -4.69 -12.00 15.49
CA GLU A 3 -6.09 -11.51 15.53
C GLU A 3 -6.29 -10.24 14.70
N GLY A 4 -5.39 -9.26 14.81
CA GLY A 4 -5.49 -7.97 14.09
C GLY A 4 -4.78 -7.92 12.74
N SER A 5 -4.47 -9.06 12.12
CA SER A 5 -3.78 -9.07 10.82
C SER A 5 -4.76 -8.90 9.66
N PRO A 6 -4.68 -7.80 8.87
CA PRO A 6 -5.59 -7.60 7.73
C PRO A 6 -5.45 -8.69 6.68
N VAL A 7 -4.22 -9.16 6.42
CA VAL A 7 -3.96 -10.25 5.47
C VAL A 7 -4.66 -11.54 5.90
N LEU A 8 -4.56 -11.91 7.19
CA LEU A 8 -5.20 -13.12 7.67
C LEU A 8 -6.74 -13.01 7.68
N ALA A 9 -7.29 -11.81 7.94
CA ALA A 9 -8.74 -11.58 7.84
C ALA A 9 -9.25 -11.82 6.42
N LEU A 10 -8.51 -11.32 5.41
CA LEU A 10 -8.81 -11.54 3.99
C LEU A 10 -8.72 -13.03 3.61
N GLU A 11 -7.66 -13.72 4.03
CA GLU A 11 -7.47 -15.14 3.74
C GLU A 11 -8.54 -16.04 4.36
N ARG A 12 -9.05 -15.66 5.54
CA ARG A 12 -10.17 -16.36 6.20
C ARG A 12 -11.53 -16.02 5.58
N GLY A 13 -11.59 -15.11 4.61
CA GLY A 13 -12.84 -14.68 3.99
C GLY A 13 -13.76 -13.94 4.96
N GLU A 14 -13.19 -13.26 5.95
CA GLU A 14 -13.97 -12.45 6.88
C GLU A 14 -14.68 -11.32 6.14
N ARG A 15 -15.88 -10.96 6.62
CA ARG A 15 -16.59 -9.78 6.10
C ARG A 15 -15.92 -8.53 6.66
N VAL A 16 -15.16 -7.86 5.81
CA VAL A 16 -14.47 -6.61 6.10
C VAL A 16 -14.90 -5.53 5.12
N GLU A 17 -14.83 -4.26 5.55
CA GLU A 17 -14.98 -3.14 4.63
C GLU A 17 -13.76 -3.05 3.70
N MET A 18 -14.02 -2.83 2.41
CA MET A 18 -12.99 -2.83 1.38
C MET A 18 -13.00 -1.50 0.61
N PRO A 19 -12.70 -0.36 1.29
CA PRO A 19 -12.61 0.92 0.61
C PRO A 19 -11.48 0.88 -0.43
N PRO A 20 -11.55 1.64 -1.52
CA PRO A 20 -10.41 1.81 -2.41
C PRO A 20 -9.14 2.11 -1.61
N ALA A 21 -8.05 1.40 -1.91
CA ALA A 21 -6.79 1.53 -1.19
C ALA A 21 -5.63 1.90 -2.14
N LEU A 22 -4.71 2.73 -1.65
CA LEU A 22 -3.42 3.03 -2.30
C LEU A 22 -2.29 2.45 -1.45
N TYR A 23 -1.47 1.58 -2.03
CA TYR A 23 -0.28 1.02 -1.40
C TYR A 23 0.97 1.61 -2.07
N LEU A 24 1.81 2.31 -1.29
CA LEU A 24 3.08 2.87 -1.74
C LEU A 24 4.22 2.24 -0.95
N GLN A 25 5.24 1.72 -1.64
CA GLN A 25 6.38 1.12 -0.95
C GLN A 25 7.70 1.29 -1.71
N GLY A 26 8.79 1.51 -0.97
CA GLY A 26 10.14 1.46 -1.50
C GLY A 26 10.67 0.03 -1.67
N THR A 27 11.39 -0.26 -2.75
CA THR A 27 11.90 -1.62 -3.03
C THR A 27 12.99 -2.10 -2.08
N ARG A 28 13.60 -1.18 -1.31
CA ARG A 28 14.61 -1.46 -0.28
C ARG A 28 14.03 -1.32 1.15
N ASP A 29 12.71 -1.30 1.30
CA ASP A 29 12.09 -1.32 2.63
C ASP A 29 12.24 -2.71 3.28
N ILE A 30 13.12 -2.80 4.27
CA ILE A 30 13.36 -4.02 5.06
C ILE A 30 12.37 -4.21 6.22
N ALA A 31 11.66 -3.14 6.61
CA ALA A 31 10.68 -3.20 7.70
C ALA A 31 9.38 -3.88 7.25
N HIS A 32 9.06 -3.78 5.96
CA HIS A 32 7.92 -4.45 5.33
C HIS A 32 8.40 -5.26 4.11
N PRO A 33 8.78 -6.52 4.28
CA PRO A 33 9.28 -7.34 3.17
C PRO A 33 8.28 -7.43 2.01
N ARG A 34 8.81 -7.44 0.78
CA ARG A 34 8.00 -7.51 -0.45
C ARG A 34 6.97 -8.67 -0.49
N PRO A 35 7.27 -9.88 0.01
CA PRO A 35 6.28 -10.96 0.05
C PRO A 35 5.01 -10.63 0.84
N ASP A 36 5.12 -9.82 1.91
CA ASP A 36 3.95 -9.45 2.72
C ASP A 36 3.05 -8.46 1.98
N LEU A 37 3.64 -7.51 1.26
CA LEU A 37 2.92 -6.63 0.34
C LEU A 37 2.21 -7.44 -0.76
N ASP A 38 2.94 -8.32 -1.44
CA ASP A 38 2.40 -9.09 -2.58
C ASP A 38 1.23 -9.95 -2.12
N ARG A 39 1.36 -10.58 -0.94
CA ARG A 39 0.30 -11.37 -0.30
C ARG A 39 -0.93 -10.53 0.03
N PHE A 40 -0.76 -9.36 0.66
CA PHE A 40 -1.88 -8.45 0.94
C PHE A 40 -2.60 -8.02 -0.34
N VAL A 41 -1.85 -7.57 -1.34
CA VAL A 41 -2.41 -7.08 -2.61
C VAL A 41 -3.18 -8.18 -3.34
N ALA A 42 -2.66 -9.40 -3.36
CA ALA A 42 -3.33 -10.55 -3.97
C ALA A 42 -4.66 -10.87 -3.27
N GLU A 43 -4.65 -10.98 -1.93
CA GLU A 43 -5.85 -11.32 -1.17
C GLU A 43 -6.89 -10.19 -1.17
N TYR A 44 -6.45 -8.92 -1.16
CA TYR A 44 -7.35 -7.77 -1.25
C TYR A 44 -8.14 -7.75 -2.57
N ARG A 45 -7.45 -8.02 -3.69
CA ARG A 45 -8.06 -8.10 -5.02
C ARG A 45 -8.95 -9.33 -5.17
N LYS A 46 -8.51 -10.47 -4.65
CA LYS A 46 -9.28 -11.72 -4.64
C LYS A 46 -10.59 -11.60 -3.85
N ALA A 47 -10.59 -10.82 -2.77
CA ALA A 47 -11.79 -10.47 -2.01
C ALA A 47 -12.69 -9.43 -2.70
N GLY A 48 -12.35 -8.98 -3.92
CA GLY A 48 -13.13 -8.02 -4.71
C GLY A 48 -12.80 -6.55 -4.42
N GLY A 49 -11.82 -6.26 -3.58
CA GLY A 49 -11.39 -4.90 -3.27
C GLY A 49 -10.48 -4.30 -4.35
N ARG A 50 -10.50 -2.96 -4.44
CA ARG A 50 -9.57 -2.22 -5.32
C ARG A 50 -8.36 -1.75 -4.52
N VAL A 51 -7.18 -2.21 -4.93
CA VAL A 51 -5.89 -1.70 -4.43
C VAL A 51 -5.00 -1.27 -5.59
N ASP A 52 -4.65 0.02 -5.59
CA ASP A 52 -3.67 0.62 -6.48
C ASP A 52 -2.30 0.47 -5.81
N LEU A 53 -1.32 -0.11 -6.50
CA LEU A 53 0.02 -0.37 -5.97
C LEU A 53 1.06 0.42 -6.77
N GLU A 54 1.96 1.11 -6.08
CA GLU A 54 3.14 1.72 -6.69
C GLU A 54 4.41 1.46 -5.88
N LEU A 55 5.45 1.02 -6.61
CA LEU A 55 6.76 0.74 -6.06
C LEU A 55 7.76 1.83 -6.43
N PHE A 56 8.58 2.21 -5.46
CA PHE A 56 9.60 3.24 -5.60
C PHE A 56 10.98 2.59 -5.57
N GLU A 57 11.59 2.47 -6.74
CA GLU A 57 12.86 1.78 -6.90
C GLU A 57 13.96 2.48 -6.11
N GLY A 58 14.75 1.69 -5.38
CA GLY A 58 15.81 2.21 -4.53
C GLY A 58 15.34 2.93 -3.28
N GLU A 59 14.04 3.04 -2.97
CA GLU A 59 13.61 3.69 -1.74
C GLU A 59 13.52 2.72 -0.55
N GLY A 60 13.86 3.22 0.64
CA GLY A 60 13.69 2.49 1.90
C GLY A 60 12.42 2.89 2.64
N GLN A 61 12.27 2.40 3.87
CA GLN A 61 11.17 2.81 4.75
C GLN A 61 11.12 4.34 4.93
N ALA A 62 9.89 4.87 5.01
CA ALA A 62 9.63 6.29 5.28
C ALA A 62 10.32 7.28 4.32
N PHE A 63 10.64 6.89 3.08
CA PHE A 63 11.36 7.76 2.14
C PHE A 63 10.64 9.10 1.86
N ILE A 64 9.30 9.09 1.87
CA ILE A 64 8.47 10.28 1.64
C ILE A 64 8.77 11.36 2.69
N THR A 65 8.92 10.99 3.96
CA THR A 65 9.13 11.94 5.07
C THR A 65 10.60 12.16 5.39
N ARG A 66 11.46 11.16 5.18
CA ARG A 66 12.91 11.26 5.42
C ARG A 66 13.63 12.09 4.36
N ASN A 67 13.14 12.09 3.12
CA ASN A 67 13.71 12.89 2.05
C ASN A 67 12.62 13.53 1.18
N PRO A 68 11.84 14.49 1.75
CA PRO A 68 10.64 15.03 1.11
C PRO A 68 10.92 15.83 -0.17
N THR A 69 12.17 16.22 -0.41
CA THR A 69 12.58 16.96 -1.61
C THR A 69 13.03 16.07 -2.75
N SER A 70 13.15 14.75 -2.54
CA SER A 70 13.52 13.80 -3.60
C SER A 70 12.43 13.70 -4.67
N SER A 71 12.83 13.29 -5.88
CA SER A 71 11.88 13.04 -6.97
C SER A 71 10.85 11.98 -6.59
N ASN A 72 11.28 10.89 -5.96
CA ASN A 72 10.39 9.82 -5.53
C ASN A 72 9.41 10.28 -4.44
N ALA A 73 9.84 11.07 -3.46
CA ALA A 73 8.96 11.59 -2.41
C ALA A 73 7.89 12.55 -2.97
N ARG A 74 8.27 13.40 -3.93
CA ARG A 74 7.32 14.27 -4.65
C ARG A 74 6.32 13.45 -5.45
N ARG A 75 6.80 12.48 -6.23
CA ARG A 75 5.94 11.58 -7.01
C ARG A 75 4.97 10.81 -6.12
N ALA A 76 5.44 10.29 -4.98
CA ALA A 76 4.57 9.62 -4.01
C ALA A 76 3.48 10.55 -3.47
N SER A 77 3.83 11.79 -3.14
CA SER A 77 2.86 12.81 -2.69
C SER A 77 1.83 13.14 -3.77
N GLU A 78 2.25 13.30 -5.03
CA GLU A 78 1.36 13.51 -6.16
C GLU A 78 0.38 12.35 -6.33
N ARG A 79 0.85 11.11 -6.18
CA ARG A 79 -0.02 9.91 -6.28
C ARG A 79 -1.02 9.81 -5.15
N ILE A 80 -0.68 10.24 -3.94
CA ILE A 80 -1.63 10.35 -2.83
C ILE A 80 -2.71 11.38 -3.16
N ILE A 81 -2.33 12.56 -3.65
CA ILE A 81 -3.25 13.64 -4.02
C ILE A 81 -4.21 13.17 -5.12
N ASP A 82 -3.68 12.58 -6.19
CA ASP A 82 -4.47 12.07 -7.31
C ASP A 82 -5.48 11.00 -6.86
N PHE A 83 -5.03 10.09 -6.00
CA PHE A 83 -5.90 9.05 -5.44
C PHE A 83 -7.03 9.67 -4.62
N ILE A 84 -6.73 10.62 -3.72
CA ILE A 84 -7.76 11.31 -2.92
C ILE A 84 -8.76 12.03 -3.84
N HIS A 85 -8.30 12.77 -4.85
CA HIS A 85 -9.18 13.43 -5.81
C HIS A 85 -10.04 12.48 -6.65
N LYS A 86 -9.60 11.24 -6.85
CA LYS A 86 -10.35 10.20 -7.56
C LYS A 86 -11.45 9.61 -6.67
N GLU A 87 -11.17 9.39 -5.39
CA GLU A 87 -12.10 8.75 -4.45
C GLU A 87 -13.08 9.73 -3.77
N ALA A 88 -12.75 11.02 -3.71
CA ALA A 88 -13.62 12.05 -3.11
C ALA A 88 -14.70 12.60 -4.07
N ARG A 89 -14.83 12.02 -5.27
CA ARG A 89 -15.80 12.43 -6.29
C ARG A 89 -17.11 11.67 -6.19
#